data_AF-A0A6C0KZX6-F1
#
_entry.id   AF-A0A6C0KZX6-F1
#
_cell.length_a   1.000
_cell.length_b   1.000
_cell.length_c   1.000
_cell.angle_alpha   90.00
_cell.angle_beta   90.00
_cell.angle_gamma   90.00
#
_symmetry.space_group_name_H-M   'P 1'
#
loop_
_entity.id
_entity.type
_entity.pdbx_description
1 polymer ?
#
loop_
_entity_poly.entity_id
_entity_poly.type
_entity_poly.pdbx_seq_one_letter_code
_entity_poly.pdbx_strand_id
1 'polypeptide(L)' 'MKTYYKNKKLIINMAYDPSLAALAKSYNCDKMICRKCYARLPPRATNCRKKKCGHTNQLRIKKKLK' A
#
# COMPACT_ATOMS: atom_id res chain seq x y z
N MET A 1 2.66 21.56 -0.32
CA MET A 1 1.91 20.38 0.19
C MET A 1 0.41 20.34 -0.19
N LYS A 2 -0.18 21.34 -0.86
CA LYS A 2 -1.61 21.33 -1.27
C LYS A 2 -1.86 20.85 -2.71
N THR A 3 -0.82 20.53 -3.47
CA THR A 3 -0.89 20.14 -4.90
C THR A 3 -1.25 18.66 -5.13
N TYR A 4 -1.09 17.80 -4.12
CA TYR A 4 -1.37 16.36 -4.22
C TYR A 4 -2.84 15.97 -4.06
N TYR A 5 -3.66 16.87 -3.47
CA TYR A 5 -5.10 16.65 -3.25
C TYR A 5 -5.98 17.37 -4.28
N LYS A 6 -5.42 18.26 -5.10
CA LYS A 6 -6.19 18.99 -6.13
C LYS A 6 -6.37 18.16 -7.41
N ASN A 7 -5.44 17.23 -7.71
CA ASN A 7 -5.53 16.31 -8.84
C ASN A 7 -6.33 15.02 -8.57
N LYS A 8 -6.95 14.87 -7.38
CA LYS A 8 -7.72 13.66 -7.02
C LYS A 8 -9.23 13.79 -7.27
N LYS A 9 -9.74 14.99 -7.59
CA LYS A 9 -11.17 15.23 -7.79
C LYS A 9 -11.66 14.97 -9.23
N LEU A 10 -10.73 14.68 -10.15
CA LEU A 10 -11.00 14.51 -11.59
C LEU A 10 -10.94 13.06 -12.10
N ILE A 11 -10.86 12.07 -11.20
CA ILE A 11 -10.70 10.64 -11.54
C ILE A 11 -11.90 9.77 -11.14
N ILE A 12 -13.04 10.38 -10.77
CA ILE A 12 -14.18 9.62 -10.23
C ILE A 12 -15.25 9.23 -11.26
N ASN A 13 -15.15 9.68 -12.52
CA ASN A 13 -16.16 9.39 -13.55
C ASN A 13 -15.57 8.90 -14.89
N MET A 14 -14.48 8.14 -14.86
CA MET A 14 -14.13 7.24 -15.98
C MET A 14 -14.03 5.84 -15.40
N ALA A 15 -14.91 4.95 -15.84
CA ALA A 15 -14.92 3.56 -15.43
C ALA A 15 -13.61 2.91 -15.88
N TYR A 16 -12.60 2.94 -14.99
CA TYR A 16 -11.36 2.21 -15.20
C TYR A 16 -11.69 0.73 -15.31
N ASP A 17 -11.10 0.08 -16.30
CA ASP A 17 -11.22 -1.36 -16.48
C ASP A 17 -10.90 -2.08 -15.16
N PRO A 18 -11.76 -3.00 -14.70
CA PRO A 18 -11.60 -3.65 -13.39
C PRO A 18 -10.30 -4.47 -13.31
N SER A 19 -9.79 -4.99 -14.43
CA SER A 19 -8.50 -5.70 -14.48
C SER A 19 -7.34 -4.74 -14.20
N LEU A 20 -7.34 -3.56 -14.85
CA LEU A 20 -6.34 -2.53 -14.59
C LEU A 20 -6.41 -1.99 -13.15
N ALA A 21 -7.62 -1.82 -12.61
CA ALA A 21 -7.81 -1.42 -11.22
C ALA A 21 -7.28 -2.48 -10.24
N ALA A 22 -7.54 -3.77 -10.49
CA ALA A 22 -7.00 -4.88 -9.69
C ALA A 22 -5.48 -4.95 -9.77
N LEU A 23 -4.91 -4.77 -10.97
CA LEU A 23 -3.46 -4.71 -11.18
C LEU A 23 -2.85 -3.60 -10.32
N ALA A 24 -3.35 -2.37 -10.43
CA ALA A 24 -2.86 -1.24 -9.65
C ALA A 24 -2.97 -1.48 -8.13
N LYS A 25 -4.08 -2.08 -7.68
CA LYS A 25 -4.30 -2.43 -6.27
C LYS A 25 -3.26 -3.42 -5.76
N SER A 26 -2.90 -4.42 -6.57
CA SER A 26 -1.89 -5.43 -6.20
C SER A 26 -0.50 -4.82 -5.96
N TYR A 27 -0.11 -3.79 -6.73
CA TYR A 27 1.20 -3.12 -6.58
C TYR A 27 1.20 -2.06 -5.48
N ASN A 28 0.10 -1.32 -5.32
CA ASN A 28 0.08 -0.12 -4.51
C ASN A 28 -0.62 -0.27 -3.16
N CYS A 29 -1.67 -1.09 -3.08
CA CYS A 29 -2.58 -1.14 -1.93
C CYS A 29 -2.41 -2.42 -1.11
N ASP A 30 -2.42 -3.58 -1.77
CA ASP A 30 -2.41 -4.89 -1.11
C ASP A 30 -0.99 -5.28 -0.66
N LYS A 31 -0.54 -4.62 0.40
CA LYS A 31 0.80 -4.73 0.97
C LYS A 31 0.74 -4.83 2.49
N MET A 32 1.75 -5.47 3.07
CA MET A 32 2.00 -5.42 4.50
C MET A 32 2.97 -4.30 4.85
N ILE A 33 2.86 -3.77 6.05
CA ILE A 33 3.69 -2.71 6.59
C ILE A 33 4.27 -3.18 7.92
N CYS A 34 5.58 -3.04 8.11
CA CYS A 34 6.19 -3.29 9.41
C CYS A 34 5.80 -2.21 10.43
N ARG A 35 5.42 -2.59 11.65
CA ARG A 35 5.06 -1.63 12.71
C ARG A 35 6.24 -0.83 13.23
N LYS A 36 7.45 -1.41 13.21
CA LYS A 36 8.67 -0.75 13.72
C LYS A 36 9.32 0.18 12.72
N CYS A 37 9.49 -0.29 11.47
CA CYS A 37 10.26 0.43 10.45
C CYS A 37 9.43 1.00 9.31
N TYR A 38 8.11 0.76 9.29
CA TYR A 38 7.19 1.20 8.24
C TYR A 38 7.55 0.75 6.81
N ALA A 39 8.42 -0.26 6.67
CA ALA A 39 8.77 -0.82 5.37
C ALA A 39 7.56 -1.50 4.71
N ARG A 40 7.44 -1.31 3.38
CA ARG A 40 6.44 -1.98 2.53
C ARG A 40 6.89 -3.38 2.15
N LEU A 41 6.08 -4.38 2.47
CA LEU A 41 6.33 -5.81 2.32
C LEU A 41 5.27 -6.46 1.42
N PRO A 42 5.56 -7.62 0.81
CA PRO A 42 4.54 -8.38 0.08
C PRO A 42 3.41 -8.84 1.02
N PRO A 43 2.20 -9.10 0.50
CA PRO A 43 1.02 -9.42 1.29
C PRO A 43 1.10 -10.73 2.10
N ARG A 44 2.00 -11.65 1.73
CA ARG A 44 2.23 -12.92 2.42
C ARG A 44 3.49 -12.91 3.31
N ALA A 45 4.05 -11.75 3.61
CA ALA A 45 5.25 -11.66 4.45
C ALA A 45 4.91 -11.98 5.91
N THR A 46 5.66 -12.90 6.53
CA THR A 46 5.56 -13.17 7.97
C THR A 46 6.56 -12.35 8.78
N ASN A 47 7.73 -12.05 8.19
CA ASN A 47 8.81 -11.28 8.81
C ASN A 47 9.19 -10.05 7.98
N CYS A 48 9.68 -9.01 8.64
CA CYS A 48 10.19 -7.82 7.95
C CYS A 48 11.54 -8.10 7.28
N ARG A 49 11.73 -7.60 6.05
CA ARG A 49 13.00 -7.74 5.32
C ARG A 49 14.14 -6.85 5.82
N LYS A 50 13.89 -5.90 6.73
CA LYS A 50 14.88 -4.87 7.11
C LYS A 50 15.65 -5.28 8.38
N LYS A 51 16.99 -5.29 8.29
CA LYS A 51 17.89 -5.54 9.43
C LYS A 51 17.69 -4.56 10.59
N LYS A 52 17.42 -3.28 10.29
CA LYS A 52 17.23 -2.23 11.32
C LYS A 52 16.07 -2.46 12.30
N CYS A 53 15.09 -3.30 11.96
CA CYS A 53 14.01 -3.69 12.88
C CYS A 53 14.16 -5.12 13.40
N GLY A 54 15.35 -5.71 13.25
CA GLY A 54 15.66 -7.07 13.70
C GLY A 54 14.78 -8.14 13.05
N HIS A 55 14.41 -7.98 11.77
CA HIS A 55 13.53 -8.91 11.07
C HIS A 55 12.20 -9.23 11.77
N THR A 56 11.68 -8.29 12.57
CA THR A 56 10.47 -8.48 13.38
C THR A 56 9.27 -9.03 12.59
N ASN A 57 8.49 -9.88 13.24
CA ASN A 57 7.19 -10.39 12.81
C ASN A 57 6.02 -9.43 13.12
N GLN A 58 6.28 -8.26 13.71
CA GLN A 58 5.27 -7.27 14.05
C GLN A 58 4.83 -6.49 12.80
N LEU A 59 3.97 -7.11 12.01
CA LEU A 59 3.46 -6.57 10.76
C LEU A 59 1.99 -6.12 10.89
N ARG A 60 1.53 -5.33 9.93
CA ARG A 60 0.13 -4.93 9.78
C ARG A 60 -0.25 -4.79 8.32
N ILE A 61 -1.53 -4.86 8.02
CA ILE A 61 -2.04 -4.58 6.68
C ILE A 61 -1.96 -3.07 6.39
N LYS A 62 -1.63 -2.68 5.15
CA LYS A 62 -1.71 -1.28 4.73
C LYS A 62 -3.17 -0.83 4.77
N LYS A 63 -3.42 0.36 5.33
CA LYS A 63 -4.78 0.90 5.47
C LYS A 63 -5.40 1.07 4.07
N LYS A 64 -6.59 0.51 3.88
CA LYS A 64 -7.37 0.67 2.65
C LYS A 64 -7.92 2.09 2.57
N LEU A 65 -7.98 2.65 1.37
CA LEU A 65 -8.66 3.91 1.12
C LEU A 65 -10.16 3.66 1.26
N LYS A 66 -10.84 4.54 2.00
CA LYS A 66 -12.31 4.63 2.02
C LYS A 66 -12.75 5.58 0.92
#